data_AF-Q23911-F1
#
_entry.id   AF-Q23911-F1
#
_cell.length_a   1.000
_cell.length_b   1.000
_cell.length_c   1.000
_cell.angle_alpha   90.00
_cell.angle_beta   90.00
_cell.angle_gamma   90.00
#
_symmetry.space_group_name_H-M   'P 1'
#
loop_
_entity.id
_entity.type
_entity.pdbx_description
1 polymer ?
#
loop_
_entity_poly.entity_id
_entity_poly.type
_entity_poly.pdbx_seq_one_letter_code
_entity_poly.pdbx_strand_id
1 'polypeptide(L)'
;MRFILVLVLILGLVSSSFGINVDKNEVSQTELQSARDFSSFAIGFAEGIEISLTGNLHKCVAAAESSFSEFSNSFHLIDSGLKHKSLGDAKSGLRDFGIGLVDLVKTYQRCGVGKFISEISAISKEVTNETGIIKLIIHEVIDIFHNSHSLTSDFKSAISDCGRGDYTGCGVASGKIVGILMRQ
;
A
#
# COMPACT_ATOMS: atom_id res chain seq x y z
N MET A 1 -56.64 9.33 -23.31
CA MET A 1 -55.15 9.25 -23.23
C MET A 1 -54.43 10.56 -22.89
N ARG A 2 -55.02 11.76 -23.10
CA ARG A 2 -54.35 13.04 -22.77
C ARG A 2 -54.28 13.39 -21.27
N PHE A 3 -55.20 12.90 -20.45
CA PHE A 3 -55.22 13.22 -19.01
C PHE A 3 -54.17 12.48 -18.17
N ILE A 4 -53.70 11.30 -18.59
CA ILE A 4 -52.72 10.50 -17.84
C ILE A 4 -51.31 11.12 -17.92
N LEU A 5 -50.98 11.80 -19.03
CA LEU A 5 -49.68 12.44 -19.24
C LEU A 5 -49.43 13.65 -18.33
N VAL A 6 -50.48 14.35 -17.90
CA VAL A 6 -50.33 15.52 -17.01
C VAL A 6 -50.02 15.09 -15.58
N LEU A 7 -50.54 13.94 -15.13
CA LEU A 7 -50.34 13.47 -13.76
C LEU A 7 -48.89 13.03 -13.49
N VAL A 8 -48.23 12.43 -14.49
CA VAL A 8 -46.82 11.98 -14.37
C VAL A 8 -45.85 13.15 -14.29
N LEU A 9 -46.17 14.29 -14.92
CA LEU A 9 -45.32 15.49 -14.90
C LEU A 9 -45.31 16.21 -13.55
N ILE A 10 -46.40 16.14 -12.77
CA ILE A 10 -46.49 16.85 -11.48
C ILE A 10 -45.77 16.08 -10.35
N LEU A 11 -45.68 14.74 -10.46
CA LEU A 11 -44.99 13.90 -9.47
C LEU A 11 -43.45 13.96 -9.56
N GLY A 12 -42.88 14.62 -10.57
CA GLY A 12 -41.43 14.66 -10.81
C GLY A 12 -40.63 15.73 -10.05
N LEU A 13 -41.25 16.59 -9.24
CA LEU A 13 -40.57 17.77 -8.68
C LEU A 13 -40.15 17.68 -7.20
N VAL A 14 -40.28 16.52 -6.55
CA VAL A 14 -39.69 16.34 -5.22
C VAL A 14 -38.25 15.85 -5.36
N SER A 15 -37.39 16.69 -5.96
CA SER A 15 -35.95 16.58 -5.80
C SER A 15 -35.61 17.14 -4.42
N SER A 16 -35.69 16.30 -3.39
CA SER A 16 -35.15 16.65 -2.08
C SER A 16 -33.64 16.82 -2.22
N SER A 17 -33.20 18.06 -2.36
CA SER A 17 -31.80 18.45 -2.22
C SER A 17 -31.35 18.11 -0.81
N PHE A 18 -30.88 16.88 -0.59
CA PHE A 18 -30.12 16.55 0.62
C PHE A 18 -28.78 17.28 0.50
N GLY A 19 -28.71 18.47 1.10
CA GLY A 19 -27.43 19.14 1.34
C GLY A 19 -26.62 18.26 2.27
N ILE A 20 -25.72 17.45 1.72
CA ILE A 20 -24.74 16.71 2.50
C ILE A 20 -23.77 17.76 3.05
N ASN A 21 -23.98 18.19 4.29
CA ASN A 21 -22.95 18.86 5.06
C ASN A 21 -21.90 17.81 5.39
N VAL A 22 -20.93 17.61 4.49
CA VAL A 22 -19.73 16.84 4.79
C VAL A 22 -18.99 17.60 5.88
N ASP A 23 -18.88 17.00 7.06
CA ASP A 23 -18.14 17.58 8.17
C ASP A 23 -16.66 17.64 7.76
N LYS A 24 -16.14 18.87 7.61
CA LYS A 24 -14.73 19.10 7.25
C LYS A 24 -13.77 18.46 8.25
N ASN A 25 -14.21 18.18 9.47
CA ASN A 25 -13.41 17.50 10.48
C ASN A 25 -13.13 16.04 10.14
N GLU A 26 -14.04 15.34 9.45
CA GLU A 26 -13.89 13.91 9.16
C GLU A 26 -12.75 13.67 8.15
N VAL A 27 -12.72 14.45 7.07
CA VAL A 27 -11.65 14.36 6.04
C VAL A 27 -10.27 14.58 6.64
N SER A 28 -10.13 15.59 7.51
CA SER A 28 -8.85 15.89 8.16
C SER A 28 -8.39 14.78 9.11
N GLN A 29 -9.31 14.09 9.78
CA GLN A 29 -8.96 12.96 10.65
C GLN A 29 -8.51 11.74 9.85
N THR A 30 -9.15 11.43 8.72
CA THR A 30 -8.75 10.32 7.85
C THR A 30 -7.34 10.53 7.27
N GLU A 31 -7.04 11.74 6.78
CA GLU A 31 -5.71 12.07 6.26
C GLU A 31 -4.64 11.98 7.36
N LEU A 32 -4.93 12.52 8.55
CA LEU A 32 -4.02 12.45 9.70
C LEU A 32 -3.75 11.00 10.13
N GLN A 33 -4.77 10.15 10.13
CA GLN A 33 -4.61 8.73 10.45
C GLN A 33 -3.76 8.03 9.38
N SER A 34 -4.03 8.26 8.10
CA SER A 34 -3.25 7.68 7.00
C SER A 34 -1.77 8.05 7.08
N ALA A 35 -1.44 9.29 7.48
CA ALA A 35 -0.06 9.73 7.68
C ALA A 35 0.62 9.04 8.87
N ARG A 36 -0.11 8.80 9.97
CA ARG A 36 0.40 8.05 11.13
C ARG A 36 0.63 6.57 10.80
N ASP A 37 -0.27 5.98 10.03
CA ASP A 37 -0.17 4.61 9.56
C ASP A 37 1.06 4.45 8.66
N PHE A 38 1.24 5.37 7.71
CA PHE A 38 2.42 5.44 6.86
C PHE A 38 3.70 5.61 7.68
N SER A 39 3.71 6.49 8.67
CA SER A 39 4.87 6.73 9.53
C SER A 39 5.28 5.46 10.29
N SER A 40 4.30 4.77 10.87
CA SER A 40 4.51 3.51 11.59
C SER A 40 5.04 2.42 10.66
N PHE A 41 4.45 2.31 9.47
CA PHE A 41 4.94 1.46 8.41
C PHE A 41 6.37 1.77 7.99
N ALA A 42 6.70 3.04 7.76
CA ALA A 42 8.03 3.45 7.34
C ALA A 42 9.10 3.18 8.41
N ILE A 43 8.75 3.26 9.69
CA ILE A 43 9.65 2.86 10.79
C ILE A 43 9.86 1.34 10.77
N GLY A 44 8.78 0.56 10.72
CA GLY A 44 8.87 -0.89 10.66
C GLY A 44 9.61 -1.38 9.41
N PHE A 45 9.39 -0.73 8.26
CA PHE A 45 10.09 -1.05 7.02
C PHE A 45 11.60 -0.91 7.17
N ALA A 46 12.07 0.21 7.73
CA ALA A 46 13.48 0.43 7.99
C ALA A 46 14.07 -0.68 8.87
N GLU A 47 13.35 -1.12 9.90
CA GLU A 47 13.74 -2.26 10.73
C GLU A 47 13.80 -3.57 9.93
N GLY A 48 12.81 -3.83 9.07
CA GLY A 48 12.76 -5.02 8.22
C GLY A 48 13.91 -5.14 7.21
N ILE A 49 14.49 -4.01 6.77
CA ILE A 49 15.72 -3.97 5.94
C ILE A 49 16.98 -3.67 6.75
N GLU A 50 16.95 -3.80 8.09
CA GLU A 50 18.11 -3.61 8.96
C GLU A 50 18.76 -2.21 8.83
N ILE A 51 17.94 -1.18 8.69
CA ILE A 51 18.31 0.22 8.86
C ILE A 51 17.95 0.67 10.28
N SER A 52 18.96 0.99 11.08
CA SER A 52 18.75 1.62 12.38
C SER A 52 18.45 3.11 12.21
N LEU A 53 17.21 3.53 12.44
CA LEU A 53 16.84 4.94 12.50
C LEU A 53 17.27 5.52 13.86
N THR A 54 18.19 6.49 13.83
CA THR A 54 18.56 7.26 15.03
C THR A 54 17.44 8.22 15.44
N GLY A 55 17.47 8.76 16.66
CA GLY A 55 16.36 9.54 17.23
C GLY A 55 15.87 10.72 16.38
N ASN A 56 16.77 11.39 15.64
CA ASN A 56 16.36 12.48 14.73
C ASN A 56 15.69 11.95 13.46
N LEU A 57 16.18 10.85 12.90
CA LEU A 57 15.61 10.21 11.72
C LEU A 57 14.22 9.65 12.02
N HIS A 58 14.07 9.00 13.18
CA HIS A 58 12.78 8.49 13.64
C HIS A 58 11.74 9.62 13.77
N LYS A 59 12.11 10.77 14.35
CA LYS A 59 11.21 11.93 14.43
C LYS A 59 10.83 12.50 13.07
N CYS A 60 11.78 12.54 12.13
CA CYS A 60 11.51 13.02 10.78
C CYS A 60 10.52 12.10 10.05
N VAL A 61 10.77 10.79 10.06
CA VAL A 61 9.88 9.81 9.42
C VAL A 61 8.50 9.83 10.09
N ALA A 62 8.44 9.96 11.42
CA ALA A 62 7.18 10.07 12.16
C ALA A 62 6.36 11.35 11.86
N ALA A 63 6.99 12.35 11.27
CA ALA A 63 6.34 13.61 10.87
C ALA A 63 6.05 13.66 9.35
N ALA A 64 6.22 12.55 8.64
CA ALA A 64 5.99 12.50 7.20
C ALA A 64 4.49 12.57 6.87
N GLU A 65 4.12 13.49 5.98
CA GLU A 65 2.74 13.70 5.51
C GLU A 65 2.38 12.80 4.30
N SER A 66 2.98 11.61 4.20
CA SER A 66 2.73 10.69 3.10
C SER A 66 1.52 9.79 3.42
N SER A 67 0.72 9.44 2.41
CA SER A 67 -0.44 8.56 2.59
C SER A 67 -0.03 7.10 2.58
N PHE A 68 -0.69 6.28 3.40
CA PHE A 68 -0.57 4.82 3.38
C PHE A 68 -1.47 4.13 2.32
N SER A 69 -2.25 4.89 1.57
CA SER A 69 -3.28 4.35 0.66
C SER A 69 -2.73 3.38 -0.39
N GLU A 70 -1.59 3.68 -1.01
CA GLU A 70 -0.99 2.81 -2.04
C GLU A 70 -0.57 1.45 -1.47
N PHE A 71 0.04 1.43 -0.28
CA PHE A 71 0.37 0.18 0.41
C PHE A 71 -0.88 -0.58 0.83
N SER A 72 -1.89 0.11 1.36
CA SER A 72 -3.17 -0.50 1.74
C SER A 72 -3.85 -1.18 0.54
N ASN A 73 -3.93 -0.49 -0.60
CA ASN A 73 -4.50 -1.06 -1.83
C ASN A 73 -3.67 -2.24 -2.35
N SER A 74 -2.35 -2.09 -2.34
CA SER A 74 -1.41 -3.17 -2.67
C SER A 74 -1.69 -4.44 -1.88
N PHE A 75 -1.72 -4.36 -0.54
CA PHE A 75 -1.93 -5.56 0.29
C PHE A 75 -3.33 -6.16 0.08
N HIS A 76 -4.35 -5.33 -0.15
CA HIS A 76 -5.68 -5.81 -0.49
C HIS A 76 -5.69 -6.61 -1.81
N LEU A 77 -5.05 -6.07 -2.86
CA LEU A 77 -4.96 -6.71 -4.17
C LEU A 77 -4.10 -7.98 -4.14
N ILE A 78 -2.98 -7.97 -3.41
CA ILE A 78 -2.15 -9.17 -3.24
C ILE A 78 -2.92 -10.24 -2.48
N ASP A 79 -3.64 -9.90 -1.41
CA ASP A 79 -4.48 -10.85 -0.67
C ASP A 79 -5.58 -11.46 -1.56
N SER A 80 -6.27 -10.62 -2.36
CA SER A 80 -7.24 -11.08 -3.37
C SER A 80 -6.59 -12.02 -4.38
N GLY A 81 -5.42 -11.64 -4.92
CA GLY A 81 -4.64 -12.43 -5.86
C GLY A 81 -4.26 -13.80 -5.30
N LEU A 82 -3.81 -13.87 -4.04
CA LEU A 82 -3.45 -15.11 -3.36
C LEU A 82 -4.68 -15.99 -3.07
N LYS A 83 -5.79 -15.41 -2.59
CA LYS A 83 -7.01 -16.14 -2.23
C LYS A 83 -7.75 -16.69 -3.45
N HIS A 84 -7.86 -15.89 -4.49
CA HIS A 84 -8.60 -16.21 -5.71
C HIS A 84 -7.73 -16.76 -6.83
N LYS A 85 -6.40 -16.89 -6.59
CA LYS A 85 -5.41 -17.25 -7.62
C LYS A 85 -5.50 -16.32 -8.84
N SER A 86 -5.85 -15.04 -8.61
CA SER A 86 -5.92 -14.01 -9.64
C SER A 86 -4.54 -13.43 -9.87
N LEU A 87 -3.91 -13.84 -10.98
CA LEU A 87 -2.64 -13.25 -11.40
C LEU A 87 -2.78 -11.75 -11.68
N GLY A 88 -3.94 -11.31 -12.19
CA GLY A 88 -4.22 -9.90 -12.45
C GLY A 88 -4.15 -9.07 -11.16
N ASP A 89 -4.84 -9.51 -10.11
CA ASP A 89 -4.87 -8.79 -8.82
C ASP A 89 -3.49 -8.79 -8.17
N ALA A 90 -2.78 -9.92 -8.19
CA ALA A 90 -1.43 -10.00 -7.66
C ALA A 90 -0.47 -9.03 -8.40
N LYS A 91 -0.56 -8.94 -9.73
CA LYS A 91 0.23 -8.00 -10.53
C LYS A 91 -0.10 -6.54 -10.22
N SER A 92 -1.38 -6.21 -10.12
CA SER A 92 -1.81 -4.85 -9.77
C SER A 92 -1.35 -4.48 -8.36
N GLY A 93 -1.49 -5.40 -7.39
CA GLY A 93 -1.03 -5.17 -6.03
C GLY A 93 0.50 -4.98 -5.93
N LEU A 94 1.30 -5.77 -6.66
CA LEU A 94 2.75 -5.58 -6.72
C LEU A 94 3.16 -4.24 -7.35
N ARG A 95 2.39 -3.77 -8.34
CA ARG A 95 2.60 -2.45 -8.95
C ARG A 95 2.35 -1.34 -7.94
N ASP A 96 1.24 -1.40 -7.22
CA ASP A 96 0.87 -0.43 -6.20
C ASP A 96 1.86 -0.48 -5.02
N PHE A 97 2.36 -1.66 -4.68
CA PHE A 97 3.45 -1.82 -3.72
C PHE A 97 4.68 -1.04 -4.18
N GLY A 98 5.04 -1.19 -5.45
CA GLY A 98 6.13 -0.46 -6.09
C GLY A 98 5.97 1.05 -6.08
N ILE A 99 4.75 1.54 -6.32
CA ILE A 99 4.41 2.97 -6.22
C ILE A 99 4.58 3.45 -4.77
N GLY A 100 4.07 2.70 -3.79
CA GLY A 100 4.27 2.99 -2.37
C GLY A 100 5.75 3.07 -1.97
N LEU A 101 6.60 2.18 -2.52
CA LEU A 101 8.05 2.24 -2.29
C LEU A 101 8.69 3.53 -2.82
N VAL A 102 8.17 4.13 -3.89
CA VAL A 102 8.65 5.44 -4.38
C VAL A 102 8.44 6.52 -3.31
N ASP A 103 7.26 6.54 -2.69
CA ASP A 103 6.94 7.54 -1.67
C ASP A 103 7.69 7.31 -0.37
N LEU A 104 7.97 6.05 -0.04
CA LEU A 104 8.88 5.68 1.04
C LEU A 104 10.30 6.20 0.78
N VAL A 105 10.84 5.98 -0.42
CA VAL A 105 12.17 6.49 -0.82
C VAL A 105 12.22 8.01 -0.70
N LYS A 106 11.23 8.73 -1.22
CA LYS A 106 11.16 10.20 -1.10
C LYS A 106 11.17 10.64 0.36
N THR A 107 10.42 9.94 1.22
CA THR A 107 10.36 10.23 2.66
C THR A 107 11.72 10.04 3.31
N TYR A 108 12.37 8.91 3.07
CA TYR A 108 13.70 8.62 3.60
C TYR A 108 14.77 9.59 3.11
N GLN A 109 14.76 9.95 1.81
CA GLN A 109 15.65 10.96 1.27
C GLN A 109 15.47 12.32 1.95
N ARG A 110 14.22 12.76 2.15
CA ARG A 110 13.90 14.00 2.87
C ARG A 110 14.40 13.97 4.31
N CYS A 111 14.38 12.80 4.94
CA CYS A 111 14.88 12.59 6.29
C CYS A 111 16.39 12.34 6.37
N GLY A 112 17.12 12.28 5.25
CA GLY A 112 18.57 12.03 5.24
C GLY A 112 18.96 10.57 5.45
N VAL A 113 18.03 9.63 5.29
CA VAL A 113 18.31 8.19 5.28
C VAL A 113 18.85 7.83 3.89
N GLY A 114 20.17 7.64 3.77
CA GLY A 114 20.81 7.32 2.49
C GLY A 114 21.02 5.83 2.22
N LYS A 115 20.99 4.98 3.25
CA LYS A 115 21.25 3.54 3.14
C LYS A 115 20.14 2.86 2.33
N PHE A 116 20.53 2.01 1.38
CA PHE A 116 19.65 1.23 0.50
C PHE A 116 18.70 2.01 -0.42
N ILE A 117 18.78 3.34 -0.49
CA ILE A 117 17.86 4.15 -1.30
C ILE A 117 17.90 3.77 -2.79
N SER A 118 19.09 3.48 -3.32
CA SER A 118 19.26 3.10 -4.72
C SER A 118 18.63 1.73 -4.98
N GLU A 119 18.81 0.79 -4.06
CA GLU A 119 18.33 -0.58 -4.11
C GLU A 119 16.80 -0.63 -3.98
N ILE A 120 16.21 0.10 -3.03
CA ILE A 120 14.75 0.24 -2.90
C ILE A 120 14.18 0.88 -4.18
N SER A 121 14.84 1.90 -4.72
CA SER A 121 14.42 2.56 -5.97
C SER A 121 14.49 1.61 -7.17
N ALA A 122 15.50 0.74 -7.23
CA ALA A 122 15.64 -0.26 -8.28
C ALA A 122 14.52 -1.31 -8.19
N ILE A 123 14.24 -1.82 -6.99
CA ILE A 123 13.14 -2.75 -6.75
C ILE A 123 11.80 -2.11 -7.11
N SER A 124 11.55 -0.88 -6.66
CA SER A 124 10.34 -0.13 -7.02
C SER A 124 10.14 -0.05 -8.55
N LYS A 125 11.21 0.19 -9.32
CA LYS A 125 11.15 0.18 -10.79
C LYS A 125 10.90 -1.22 -11.36
N GLU A 126 11.48 -2.26 -10.78
CA GLU A 126 11.27 -3.64 -11.20
C GLU A 126 9.82 -4.07 -10.95
N VAL A 127 9.27 -3.78 -9.76
CA VAL A 127 7.90 -4.16 -9.39
C VAL A 127 6.81 -3.27 -10.00
N THR A 128 7.17 -2.14 -10.61
CA THR A 128 6.23 -1.31 -11.40
C THR A 128 6.26 -1.63 -12.90
N ASN A 129 7.30 -2.29 -13.39
CA ASN A 129 7.42 -2.70 -14.78
C ASN A 129 6.79 -4.09 -15.00
N GLU A 130 5.95 -4.26 -16.03
CA GLU A 130 5.34 -5.54 -16.40
C GLU A 130 6.35 -6.69 -16.50
N THR A 131 7.51 -6.45 -17.12
CA THR A 131 8.55 -7.49 -17.27
C THR A 131 9.16 -7.87 -15.92
N GLY A 132 9.38 -6.89 -15.04
CA GLY A 132 9.93 -7.12 -13.70
C GLY A 132 8.93 -7.81 -12.78
N ILE A 133 7.66 -7.43 -12.82
CA ILE A 133 6.57 -8.12 -12.12
C ILE A 133 6.48 -9.58 -12.59
N ILE A 134 6.51 -9.84 -13.90
CA ILE A 134 6.47 -11.20 -14.44
C ILE A 134 7.69 -11.99 -13.96
N LYS A 135 8.89 -11.40 -13.97
CA LYS A 135 10.10 -12.05 -13.48
C LYS A 135 9.99 -12.40 -11.99
N LEU A 136 9.53 -11.46 -11.16
CA LEU A 136 9.32 -11.68 -9.72
C LEU A 136 8.27 -12.76 -9.50
N ILE A 137 7.14 -12.71 -10.20
CA ILE A 137 6.11 -13.74 -10.12
C ILE A 137 6.63 -15.08 -10.64
N ILE A 138 7.41 -15.16 -11.70
CA ILE A 138 7.89 -16.45 -12.21
C ILE A 138 8.94 -17.04 -11.26
N HIS A 139 9.94 -16.27 -10.86
CA HIS A 139 10.96 -16.76 -9.92
C HIS A 139 10.29 -17.17 -8.61
N GLU A 140 9.50 -16.26 -8.05
CA GLU A 140 8.98 -16.44 -6.72
C GLU A 140 7.75 -17.32 -6.73
N VAL A 141 6.81 -17.24 -7.67
CA VAL A 141 5.62 -18.14 -7.64
C VAL A 141 6.02 -19.58 -7.91
N ILE A 142 6.96 -19.84 -8.82
CA ILE A 142 7.45 -21.21 -9.06
C ILE A 142 8.16 -21.75 -7.80
N ASP A 143 8.92 -20.90 -7.09
CA ASP A 143 9.55 -21.28 -5.83
C ASP A 143 8.56 -21.29 -4.64
N ILE A 144 7.52 -20.45 -4.65
CA ILE A 144 6.45 -20.34 -3.65
C ILE A 144 5.70 -21.66 -3.55
N PHE A 145 5.52 -22.34 -4.68
CA PHE A 145 4.84 -23.63 -4.70
C PHE A 145 5.77 -24.81 -4.35
N HIS A 146 7.10 -24.64 -4.39
CA HIS A 146 8.04 -25.75 -4.21
C HIS A 146 8.93 -25.67 -2.96
N ASN A 147 9.24 -24.50 -2.40
CA ASN A 147 10.15 -24.32 -1.28
C ASN A 147 9.55 -23.40 -0.19
N SER A 148 9.58 -23.87 1.06
CA SER A 148 8.79 -23.35 2.20
C SER A 148 9.22 -21.99 2.78
N HIS A 149 10.20 -21.28 2.20
CA HIS A 149 10.62 -19.93 2.59
C HIS A 149 10.26 -18.93 1.51
N SER A 150 8.98 -18.87 1.17
CA SER A 150 8.54 -18.14 0.00
C SER A 150 8.10 -16.72 0.34
N LEU A 151 8.32 -15.76 -0.56
CA LEU A 151 7.79 -14.40 -0.40
C LEU A 151 6.29 -14.39 -0.09
N THR A 152 5.54 -15.43 -0.47
CA THR A 152 4.14 -15.57 -0.08
C THR A 152 3.92 -15.62 1.43
N SER A 153 4.78 -16.26 2.23
CA SER A 153 4.63 -16.21 3.69
C SER A 153 4.88 -14.81 4.22
N ASP A 154 5.88 -14.10 3.69
CA ASP A 154 6.17 -12.74 4.11
C ASP A 154 5.07 -11.76 3.70
N PHE A 155 4.51 -11.89 2.48
CA PHE A 155 3.34 -11.12 2.06
C PHE A 155 2.12 -11.44 2.92
N LYS A 156 1.89 -12.71 3.28
CA LYS A 156 0.79 -13.07 4.20
C LYS A 156 0.99 -12.47 5.58
N SER A 157 2.21 -12.44 6.10
CA SER A 157 2.53 -11.76 7.35
C SER A 157 2.25 -10.26 7.25
N ALA A 158 2.74 -9.60 6.19
CA ALA A 158 2.45 -8.19 5.94
C ALA A 158 0.94 -7.94 5.91
N ILE A 159 0.20 -8.62 5.03
CA ILE A 159 -1.27 -8.52 4.91
C ILE A 159 -1.96 -8.70 6.27
N SER A 160 -1.53 -9.70 7.04
CA SER A 160 -2.11 -10.01 8.34
C SER A 160 -1.87 -8.89 9.35
N ASP A 161 -0.66 -8.33 9.40
CA ASP A 161 -0.28 -7.26 10.31
C ASP A 161 -0.97 -5.94 9.91
N CYS A 162 -0.97 -5.58 8.61
CA CYS A 162 -1.65 -4.39 8.12
C CYS A 162 -3.16 -4.49 8.38
N GLY A 163 -3.77 -5.66 8.17
CA GLY A 163 -5.20 -5.90 8.39
C GLY A 163 -5.63 -5.82 9.85
N ARG A 164 -4.70 -5.99 10.81
CA ARG A 164 -4.96 -5.78 12.25
C ARG A 164 -4.59 -4.39 12.73
N GLY A 165 -4.16 -3.49 11.84
CA GLY A 165 -3.68 -2.15 12.20
C GLY A 165 -2.28 -2.11 12.83
N ASP A 166 -1.55 -3.22 12.79
CA ASP A 166 -0.14 -3.27 13.19
C ASP A 166 0.73 -2.81 12.01
N TYR A 167 0.70 -1.50 11.75
CA TYR A 167 1.43 -0.93 10.62
C TYR A 167 2.95 -1.01 10.78
N THR A 168 3.45 -1.05 12.01
CA THR A 168 4.88 -1.33 12.27
C THR A 168 5.23 -2.75 11.86
N GLY A 169 4.48 -3.77 12.30
CA GLY A 169 4.68 -5.17 11.89
C GLY A 169 4.54 -5.37 10.38
N CYS A 170 3.50 -4.76 9.80
CA CYS A 170 3.27 -4.65 8.35
C CYS A 170 4.50 -4.08 7.63
N GLY A 171 5.07 -3.00 8.17
CA GLY A 171 6.32 -2.40 7.70
C GLY A 171 7.49 -3.37 7.78
N VAL A 172 7.71 -4.03 8.93
CA VAL A 172 8.79 -5.01 9.13
C VAL A 172 8.71 -6.15 8.12
N ALA A 173 7.52 -6.74 7.93
CA ALA A 173 7.32 -7.80 6.94
C ALA A 173 7.60 -7.31 5.52
N SER A 174 7.15 -6.09 5.18
CA SER A 174 7.42 -5.47 3.88
C SER A 174 8.90 -5.18 3.66
N GLY A 175 9.59 -4.71 4.69
CA GLY A 175 11.03 -4.50 4.66
C GLY A 175 11.77 -5.82 4.40
N LYS A 176 11.37 -6.92 5.06
CA LYS A 176 11.96 -8.24 4.80
C LYS A 176 11.78 -8.70 3.36
N ILE A 177 10.59 -8.51 2.77
CA ILE A 177 10.32 -8.81 1.36
C ILE A 177 11.32 -8.07 0.47
N VAL A 178 11.43 -6.75 0.65
CA VAL A 178 12.35 -5.94 -0.16
C VAL A 178 13.79 -6.32 0.12
N GLY A 179 14.16 -6.62 1.36
CA GLY A 179 15.49 -7.08 1.74
C GLY A 179 15.89 -8.42 1.11
N ILE A 180 14.94 -9.34 0.89
CA ILE A 180 15.15 -10.57 0.12
C ILE A 180 15.38 -10.23 -1.36
N LEU A 181 14.54 -9.37 -1.94
CA LEU A 181 14.66 -8.94 -3.33
C LEU A 181 15.98 -8.19 -3.62
N MET A 182 16.55 -7.46 -2.66
CA MET A 182 17.85 -6.79 -2.80
C MET A 182 19.03 -7.76 -2.94
N ARG A 183 18.87 -9.02 -2.54
CA ARG A 183 19.94 -10.03 -2.50
C ARG A 183 19.94 -10.96 -3.73
N GLN A 184 19.00 -10.79 -4.65
CA GLN A 184 18.87 -11.57 -5.90
C GLN A 184 19.59 -10.88 -7.07
#